data_AF-A0A7S1L670-F1
#
_entry.id   AF-A0A7S1L670-F1
#
_cell.length_a   1.000
_cell.length_b   1.000
_cell.length_c   1.000
_cell.angle_alpha   90.00
_cell.angle_beta   90.00
_cell.angle_gamma   90.00
#
_symmetry.space_group_name_H-M   'P 1'
#
loop_
_entity.id
_entity.type
_entity.pdbx_description
1 polymer ?
#
loop_
_entity_poly.entity_id
_entity_poly.type
_entity_poly.pdbx_seq_one_letter_code
_entity_poly.pdbx_strand_id
1 'polypeptide(L)'
;MPGLAVYMGAGAILVAHTRDLGWSFWHGLAFASGLSFMIKMVSVVMQYKLFGEAMARSAKIQRCVGVHKVGTLALIRVLSGPGLHLDKAAILCGGPDWPTVVLCGILHVGLGRTLVGELPNVFIVVPYTYAGACWLEDNL
;
A
#
# COMPACT_ATOMS: atom_id res chain seq x y z
N MET A 1 -7.12 1.28 2.93
CA MET A 1 -6.31 0.51 1.97
C MET A 1 -7.20 -0.06 0.90
N PRO A 2 -6.96 0.28 -0.38
CA PRO A 2 -7.63 -0.42 -1.46
C PRO A 2 -7.18 -1.89 -1.39
N GLY A 3 -8.12 -2.80 -1.22
CA GLY A 3 -7.83 -4.23 -1.28
C GLY A 3 -7.61 -4.67 -2.73
N LEU A 4 -7.20 -5.93 -2.90
CA LEU A 4 -6.99 -6.55 -4.21
C LEU A 4 -8.23 -6.41 -5.13
N ALA A 5 -9.43 -6.59 -4.56
CA ALA A 5 -10.69 -6.41 -5.27
C ALA A 5 -10.90 -4.98 -5.80
N VAL A 6 -10.37 -3.96 -5.10
CA VAL A 6 -10.47 -2.57 -5.55
C VAL A 6 -9.57 -2.32 -6.75
N TYR A 7 -8.36 -2.91 -6.79
CA TYR A 7 -7.49 -2.81 -7.97
C TYR A 7 -8.08 -3.53 -9.17
N MET A 8 -8.64 -4.72 -8.96
CA MET A 8 -9.32 -5.46 -10.02
C MET A 8 -10.53 -4.67 -10.55
N GLY A 9 -11.37 -4.13 -9.64
CA GLY A 9 -12.50 -3.28 -10.03
C GLY A 9 -12.07 -2.00 -10.74
N ALA A 10 -10.99 -1.35 -10.29
CA ALA A 10 -10.42 -0.17 -10.95
C ALA A 10 -9.94 -0.50 -12.36
N GLY A 11 -9.28 -1.65 -12.55
CA GLY A 11 -8.91 -2.17 -13.87
C GLY A 11 -10.11 -2.35 -14.78
N ALA A 12 -11.13 -3.07 -14.34
CA ALA A 12 -12.35 -3.29 -15.11
C ALA A 12 -13.04 -1.97 -15.50
N ILE A 13 -13.38 -1.14 -14.50
CA ILE A 13 -14.21 0.05 -14.68
C ILE A 13 -13.47 1.15 -15.44
N LEU A 14 -12.23 1.45 -15.04
CA LEU A 14 -11.50 2.59 -15.62
C LEU A 14 -11.02 2.27 -17.04
N VAL A 15 -10.60 1.03 -17.31
CA VAL A 15 -10.17 0.68 -18.68
C VAL A 15 -11.36 0.70 -19.63
N ALA A 16 -12.51 0.13 -19.27
CA ALA A 16 -13.73 0.24 -20.07
C ALA A 16 -14.16 1.70 -20.30
N HIS A 17 -14.14 2.52 -19.26
CA HIS A 17 -14.50 3.94 -19.41
C HIS A 17 -13.53 4.69 -20.34
N THR A 18 -12.22 4.48 -20.19
CA THR A 18 -11.23 5.11 -21.09
C THR A 18 -11.36 4.61 -22.53
N ARG A 19 -11.80 3.36 -22.72
CA ARG A 19 -12.11 2.78 -24.02
C ARG A 19 -13.29 3.47 -24.69
N ASP A 20 -14.35 3.77 -23.95
CA ASP A 20 -15.49 4.57 -24.46
C ASP A 20 -15.06 5.98 -24.87
N LEU A 21 -14.03 6.54 -24.21
CA LEU A 21 -13.40 7.81 -24.57
C LEU A 21 -12.42 7.70 -25.76
N GLY A 22 -12.29 6.52 -26.38
CA GLY A 22 -11.43 6.28 -27.53
C GLY A 22 -9.97 5.96 -27.21
N TRP A 23 -9.62 5.73 -25.94
CA TRP A 23 -8.24 5.38 -25.57
C TRP A 23 -7.92 3.93 -25.92
N SER A 24 -6.65 3.66 -26.22
CA SER A 24 -6.21 2.26 -26.35
C SER A 24 -6.19 1.56 -24.98
N PHE A 25 -6.26 0.23 -24.96
CA PHE A 25 -6.26 -0.61 -23.78
C PHE A 25 -5.05 -0.32 -22.89
N TRP A 26 -3.86 -0.28 -23.48
CA TRP A 26 -2.62 -0.05 -22.76
C TRP A 26 -2.55 1.33 -22.09
N HIS A 27 -3.08 2.36 -22.75
CA HIS A 27 -3.20 3.70 -22.17
C HIS A 27 -4.21 3.72 -21.00
N GLY A 28 -5.38 3.08 -21.17
CA GLY A 28 -6.36 2.91 -20.10
C GLY A 28 -5.79 2.15 -18.90
N LEU A 29 -5.09 1.04 -19.16
CA LEU A 29 -4.47 0.20 -18.14
C LEU A 29 -3.39 0.95 -17.37
N ALA A 30 -2.52 1.69 -18.08
CA ALA A 30 -1.49 2.51 -17.46
C ALA A 30 -2.10 3.58 -16.55
N PHE A 31 -3.18 4.23 -17.01
CA PHE A 31 -3.93 5.20 -16.21
C PHE A 31 -4.58 4.57 -14.98
N ALA A 32 -5.32 3.46 -15.14
CA ALA A 32 -5.98 2.76 -14.05
C ALA A 32 -4.99 2.27 -12.98
N SER A 33 -3.84 1.74 -13.41
CA SER A 33 -2.76 1.27 -12.55
C SER A 33 -2.08 2.42 -11.81
N GLY A 34 -1.77 3.51 -12.53
CA GLY A 34 -1.18 4.71 -11.96
C GLY A 34 -2.08 5.36 -10.91
N LEU A 35 -3.36 5.53 -11.21
CA LEU A 35 -4.34 6.06 -10.26
C LEU A 35 -4.50 5.17 -9.03
N SER A 36 -4.60 3.85 -9.23
CA SER A 36 -4.69 2.88 -8.14
C SER A 36 -3.47 2.93 -7.22
N PHE A 37 -2.27 3.04 -7.79
CA PHE A 37 -1.02 3.16 -7.05
C PHE A 37 -0.93 4.50 -6.29
N MET A 38 -1.39 5.60 -6.88
CA MET A 38 -1.48 6.89 -6.20
C MET A 38 -2.42 6.85 -4.99
N ILE A 39 -3.63 6.28 -5.15
CA ILE A 39 -4.59 6.13 -4.06
C ILE A 39 -4.02 5.23 -2.95
N LYS A 40 -3.27 4.18 -3.32
CA LYS A 40 -2.52 3.33 -2.39
C LYS A 40 -1.53 4.16 -1.58
N MET A 41 -0.70 4.99 -2.20
CA MET A 41 0.27 5.86 -1.51
C MET A 41 -0.41 6.88 -0.58
N VAL A 42 -1.49 7.51 -1.02
CA VAL A 42 -2.29 8.42 -0.16
C VAL A 42 -2.87 7.67 1.03
N SER A 43 -3.35 6.44 0.83
CA SER A 43 -3.86 5.59 1.91
C SER A 43 -2.77 5.28 2.94
N VAL A 44 -1.52 5.04 2.52
CA VAL A 44 -0.38 4.84 3.44
C VAL A 44 -0.18 6.08 4.30
N VAL A 45 -0.16 7.27 3.71
CA VAL A 45 0.00 8.53 4.45
C VAL A 45 -1.13 8.71 5.47
N MET A 46 -2.38 8.49 5.07
CA MET A 46 -3.54 8.61 5.96
C MET A 46 -3.47 7.63 7.12
N GLN A 47 -3.14 6.36 6.86
CA GLN A 47 -3.02 5.35 7.92
C GLN A 47 -1.91 5.68 8.90
N TYR A 48 -0.76 6.11 8.39
CA TYR A 48 0.37 6.50 9.20
C TYR A 48 0.05 7.72 10.08
N LYS A 49 -0.51 8.78 9.49
CA LYS A 49 -0.74 10.08 10.15
C LYS A 49 -1.99 10.11 11.03
N LEU A 50 -3.12 9.63 10.50
CA LEU A 50 -4.41 9.73 11.19
C LEU A 50 -4.58 8.64 12.25
N PHE A 51 -4.04 7.44 12.00
CA PHE A 51 -4.19 6.31 12.91
C PHE A 51 -2.91 6.02 13.66
N GLY A 52 -1.78 5.79 12.98
CA GLY A 52 -0.52 5.43 13.60
C GLY A 52 -0.04 6.45 14.63
N GLU A 53 0.21 7.69 14.21
CA GLU A 53 0.66 8.76 15.11
C GLU A 53 -0.38 9.12 16.19
N ALA A 54 -1.67 9.01 15.89
CA ALA A 54 -2.72 9.25 16.88
C ALA A 54 -2.73 8.18 17.96
N MET A 55 -2.64 6.89 17.57
CA MET A 55 -2.59 5.76 18.48
C MET A 55 -1.29 5.71 19.29
N ALA A 56 -0.19 6.26 18.75
CA ALA A 56 1.08 6.42 19.45
C ALA A 56 0.92 7.21 20.76
N ARG A 57 -0.10 8.06 20.92
CA ARG A 57 -0.31 8.86 22.13
C ARG A 57 -0.90 8.07 23.31
N SER A 58 -1.39 6.86 23.09
CA SER A 58 -2.04 6.05 24.12
C SER A 58 -1.09 5.02 24.73
N ALA A 59 -0.76 5.17 26.02
CA ALA A 59 0.06 4.21 26.75
C ALA A 59 -0.54 2.79 26.77
N LYS A 60 -1.88 2.67 26.72
CA LYS A 60 -2.56 1.37 26.62
C LYS A 60 -2.25 0.69 25.30
N ILE A 61 -2.29 1.44 24.19
CA ILE A 61 -1.99 0.91 22.86
C ILE A 61 -0.50 0.56 22.76
N GLN A 62 0.39 1.44 23.23
CA GLN A 62 1.82 1.17 23.26
C GLN A 62 2.17 -0.11 24.04
N ARG A 63 1.50 -0.36 25.18
CA ARG A 63 1.66 -1.60 25.96
C ARG A 63 1.11 -2.82 25.21
N CYS A 64 -0.05 -2.70 24.58
CA CYS A 64 -0.67 -3.78 23.80
C CYS A 64 0.22 -4.21 22.62
N VAL A 65 0.69 -3.24 21.84
CA VAL A 65 1.63 -3.46 20.72
C VAL A 65 2.98 -3.98 21.23
N GLY A 66 3.36 -3.66 22.47
CA GLY A 66 4.63 -4.07 23.05
C GLY A 66 5.81 -3.32 22.42
N VAL A 67 5.74 -2.00 22.37
CA VAL A 67 6.79 -1.13 21.78
C VAL A 67 8.19 -1.33 22.38
N HIS A 68 8.26 -1.89 23.59
CA HIS A 68 9.48 -2.19 24.34
C HIS A 68 9.97 -3.63 24.18
N LYS A 69 9.23 -4.50 23.47
CA LYS A 69 9.63 -5.89 23.26
C LYS A 69 10.72 -5.98 22.21
N VAL A 70 11.64 -6.94 22.39
CA VAL A 70 12.80 -7.15 21.50
C VAL A 70 12.38 -7.31 20.03
N GLY A 71 11.30 -8.04 19.75
CA GLY A 71 10.79 -8.20 18.38
C GLY A 71 10.39 -6.88 17.73
N THR A 72 9.69 -6.01 18.47
CA THR A 72 9.30 -4.68 17.98
C THR A 72 10.51 -3.78 17.78
N LEU A 73 11.49 -3.83 18.68
CA LEU A 73 12.74 -3.08 18.54
C LEU A 73 13.56 -3.55 17.32
N ALA A 74 13.56 -4.85 17.02
CA ALA A 74 14.18 -5.40 15.82
C ALA A 74 13.49 -4.89 14.54
N LEU A 75 12.14 -4.86 14.53
CA LEU A 75 11.38 -4.26 13.42
C LEU A 75 11.74 -2.79 13.22
N ILE A 76 11.80 -1.99 14.28
CA ILE A 76 12.21 -0.58 14.18
C ILE A 76 13.59 -0.49 13.55
N ARG A 77 14.54 -1.34 13.94
CA ARG A 77 15.91 -1.28 13.45
C ARG A 77 16.00 -1.60 11.96
N VAL A 78 15.28 -2.60 11.48
CA VAL A 78 15.19 -2.94 10.04
C VAL A 78 14.51 -1.82 9.26
N LEU A 79 13.33 -1.38 9.72
CA LEU A 79 12.52 -0.37 9.03
C LEU A 79 13.18 1.02 9.01
N SER A 80 13.96 1.34 10.05
CA SER A 80 14.69 2.60 10.18
C SER A 80 16.06 2.59 9.50
N GLY A 81 16.51 1.46 8.92
CA GLY A 81 17.72 1.44 8.11
C GLY A 81 17.60 2.36 6.88
N PRO A 82 18.70 2.85 6.31
CA PRO A 82 18.68 3.52 5.00
C PRO A 82 18.32 2.53 3.88
N GLY A 83 17.87 3.04 2.72
CA GLY A 83 17.64 2.25 1.52
C GLY A 83 16.42 1.32 1.56
N LEU A 84 16.19 0.63 0.43
CA LEU A 84 15.16 -0.40 0.27
C LEU A 84 15.84 -1.77 0.19
N HIS A 85 15.82 -2.48 1.31
CA HIS A 85 16.36 -3.83 1.43
C HIS A 85 15.23 -4.86 1.38
N LEU A 86 15.55 -6.11 1.02
CA LEU A 86 14.57 -7.20 0.89
C LEU A 86 13.80 -7.47 2.20
N ASP A 87 14.47 -7.39 3.34
CA ASP A 87 13.87 -7.53 4.67
C ASP A 87 12.84 -6.42 4.95
N LYS A 88 13.17 -5.16 4.64
CA LYS A 88 12.25 -4.03 4.76
C LYS A 88 11.04 -4.17 3.84
N ALA A 89 11.27 -4.54 2.59
CA ALA A 89 10.20 -4.79 1.63
C ALA A 89 9.31 -5.96 2.07
N ALA A 90 9.89 -7.04 2.59
CA ALA A 90 9.15 -8.18 3.10
C ALA A 90 8.27 -7.82 4.31
N ILE A 91 8.75 -6.95 5.21
CA ILE A 91 7.92 -6.48 6.34
C ILE A 91 6.78 -5.58 5.84
N LEU A 92 7.09 -4.58 5.01
CA LEU A 92 6.12 -3.56 4.59
C LEU A 92 5.08 -4.11 3.60
N CYS A 93 5.52 -4.86 2.59
CA CYS A 93 4.64 -5.41 1.56
C CYS A 93 4.10 -6.81 1.89
N GLY A 94 4.80 -7.58 2.73
CA GLY A 94 4.37 -8.95 3.09
C GLY A 94 3.41 -8.99 4.29
N GLY A 95 3.42 -7.98 5.14
CA GLY A 95 2.45 -7.85 6.23
C GLY A 95 1.07 -7.37 5.75
N PRO A 96 0.00 -7.59 6.54
CA PRO A 96 -1.28 -6.96 6.25
C PRO A 96 -1.10 -5.44 6.31
N ASP A 97 -1.39 -4.74 5.20
CA ASP A 97 -0.98 -3.34 5.05
C ASP A 97 -1.42 -2.45 6.20
N TRP A 98 -2.72 -2.45 6.52
CA TRP A 98 -3.27 -1.53 7.51
C TRP A 98 -2.55 -1.63 8.87
N PRO A 99 -2.46 -2.81 9.51
CA PRO A 99 -1.74 -2.91 10.77
C PRO A 99 -0.23 -2.64 10.62
N THR A 100 0.39 -2.97 9.48
CA THR A 100 1.82 -2.69 9.26
C THR A 100 2.12 -1.18 9.19
N VAL A 101 1.34 -0.43 8.41
CA VAL A 101 1.54 1.03 8.25
C VAL A 101 1.15 1.77 9.52
N VAL A 102 0.07 1.36 10.19
CA VAL A 102 -0.33 1.91 11.50
C VAL A 102 0.75 1.65 12.54
N LEU A 103 1.31 0.44 12.58
CA LEU A 103 2.43 0.11 13.46
C LEU A 103 3.65 1.00 13.17
N CYS A 104 3.99 1.24 11.91
CA CYS A 104 5.06 2.17 11.55
C CYS A 104 4.83 3.58 12.14
N GLY A 105 3.59 4.07 12.13
CA GLY A 105 3.23 5.35 12.74
C GLY A 105 3.27 5.33 14.28
N ILE A 106 2.85 4.23 14.92
CA ILE A 106 2.95 4.04 16.37
C ILE A 106 4.43 4.04 16.82
N LEU A 107 5.31 3.45 16.02
CA LEU A 107 6.74 3.33 16.30
C LEU A 107 7.56 4.52 15.78
N HIS A 108 6.90 5.52 15.18
CA HIS A 108 7.54 6.70 14.59
C HIS A 108 8.64 6.38 13.56
N VAL A 109 8.47 5.32 12.77
CA VAL A 109 9.33 5.03 11.62
C VAL A 109 9.09 6.09 10.54
N GLY A 110 10.12 6.80 10.11
CA GLY A 110 9.96 7.95 9.20
C GLY A 110 9.07 7.67 7.98
N LEU A 111 7.99 8.46 7.83
CA LEU A 111 6.96 8.29 6.79
C LEU A 111 7.53 8.14 5.38
N GLY A 112 8.54 8.94 5.00
CA GLY A 112 9.16 8.84 3.69
C GLY A 112 9.79 7.47 3.43
N ARG A 113 10.37 6.84 4.46
CA ARG A 113 10.94 5.48 4.35
C ARG A 113 9.84 4.43 4.24
N THR A 114 8.74 4.62 4.95
CA THR A 114 7.55 3.76 4.82
C THR A 114 7.00 3.84 3.40
N LEU A 115 6.84 5.04 2.82
CA LEU A 115 6.38 5.22 1.44
C LEU A 115 7.32 4.61 0.41
N VAL A 116 8.64 4.80 0.55
CA VAL A 116 9.63 4.15 -0.33
C VAL A 116 9.58 2.62 -0.19
N GLY A 117 9.35 2.13 1.02
CA GLY A 117 9.16 0.73 1.33
C GLY A 117 7.94 0.08 0.70
N GLU A 118 6.93 0.88 0.35
CA GLU A 118 5.69 0.46 -0.30
C GLU A 118 5.80 0.46 -1.83
N LEU A 119 6.87 1.01 -2.42
CA LEU A 119 7.05 1.03 -3.88
C LEU A 119 6.96 -0.35 -4.55
N PRO A 120 7.47 -1.45 -3.95
CA PRO A 120 7.31 -2.78 -4.52
C PRO A 120 5.84 -3.23 -4.69
N ASN A 121 4.88 -2.62 -4.00
CA ASN A 121 3.45 -2.93 -4.22
C ASN A 121 2.96 -2.58 -5.63
N VAL A 122 3.73 -1.86 -6.45
CA VAL A 122 3.44 -1.73 -7.88
C VAL A 122 3.33 -3.09 -8.58
N PHE A 123 4.11 -4.09 -8.14
CA PHE A 123 4.06 -5.47 -8.64
C PHE A 123 2.81 -6.23 -8.20
N ILE A 124 2.00 -5.67 -7.30
CA ILE A 124 0.66 -6.17 -6.96
C ILE A 124 -0.40 -5.34 -7.67
N VAL A 125 -0.30 -4.01 -7.64
CA VAL A 125 -1.30 -3.14 -8.23
C VAL A 125 -1.46 -3.40 -9.74
N VAL A 126 -0.35 -3.42 -10.49
CA VAL A 126 -0.40 -3.53 -11.96
C VAL A 126 -0.97 -4.89 -12.43
N PRO A 127 -0.56 -6.06 -11.89
CA PRO A 127 -1.17 -7.31 -12.31
C PRO A 127 -2.65 -7.43 -11.97
N TYR A 128 -3.11 -6.88 -10.83
CA TYR A 128 -4.51 -6.94 -10.44
C TYR A 128 -5.40 -5.99 -11.27
N THR A 129 -4.92 -4.79 -11.59
CA THR A 129 -5.62 -3.91 -12.54
C THR A 129 -5.66 -4.52 -13.93
N TYR A 130 -4.57 -5.17 -14.38
CA TYR A 130 -4.55 -5.91 -15.65
C TYR A 130 -5.56 -7.06 -15.65
N ALA A 131 -5.57 -7.90 -14.60
CA ALA A 131 -6.51 -9.01 -14.49
C ALA A 131 -7.97 -8.53 -14.55
N GLY A 132 -8.30 -7.42 -13.88
CA GLY A 132 -9.64 -6.82 -13.95
C GLY A 132 -9.99 -6.27 -15.32
N ALA A 133 -9.03 -5.64 -16.01
CA ALA A 133 -9.22 -5.12 -17.35
C ALA A 133 -9.48 -6.24 -18.38
N CYS A 134 -8.69 -7.32 -18.34
CA CYS A 134 -8.88 -8.49 -19.21
C CYS A 134 -10.18 -9.22 -18.89
N TRP A 135 -10.51 -9.41 -17.61
CA TRP A 135 -11.74 -10.09 -17.21
C TRP A 135 -12.97 -9.40 -17.78
N LEU A 136 -13.00 -8.07 -17.84
CA LEU A 136 -14.12 -7.35 -18.43
C LEU A 136 -14.09 -7.39 -19.97
N GLU A 137 -12.91 -7.33 -20.62
CA GLU A 137 -12.81 -7.48 -22.08
C GLU A 137 -13.34 -8.84 -22.57
N ASP A 138 -13.13 -9.92 -21.82
CA ASP A 138 -13.62 -11.26 -22.19
C ASP A 138 -15.14 -11.43 -22.02
N ASN A 139 -15.82 -10.49 -21.35
CA ASN A 139 -17.25 -10.55 -21.01
C ASN A 139 -18.09 -9.42 -21.66
N LEU A 140 -17.49 -8.63 -22.55
CA LEU A 140 -18.14 -7.57 -23.35
C LEU A 140 -18.23 -7.99 -24.83
#